data_AF-A0A645HQZ0-F1
#
_entry.id   AF-A0A645HQZ0-F1
#
_cell.length_a   1.000
_cell.length_b   1.000
_cell.length_c   1.000
_cell.angle_alpha   90.00
_cell.angle_beta   90.00
_cell.angle_gamma   90.00
#
_symmetry.space_group_name_H-M   'P 1'
#
loop_
_entity.id
_entity.type
_entity.pdbx_description
1 polymer ?
#
loop_
_entity_poly.entity_id
_entity_poly.type
_entity_poly.pdbx_seq_one_letter_code
_entity_poly.pdbx_strand_id
1 'polypeptide(L)' 'MAVIPEYQGKGIGKIIVDTILKTIPQCNVILYAAPGKDAFYEKLGFRRMKTGMALFLNSERMQEKGFTD' A
#
# COMPACT_ATOMS: atom_id res chain seq x y z
N MET A 1 -5.18 2.25 1.89
CA MET A 1 -6.49 2.03 1.22
C MET A 1 -7.19 0.86 1.90
N ALA A 2 -8.51 0.93 2.05
CA ALA A 2 -9.33 -0.15 2.60
C ALA A 2 -10.56 -0.36 1.70
N VAL A 3 -10.95 -1.63 1.53
CA VAL A 3 -12.21 -2.04 0.92
C VAL A 3 -12.86 -2.99 1.92
N ILE A 4 -14.11 -2.75 2.29
CA ILE A 4 -14.83 -3.62 3.24
C ILE A 4 -14.89 -5.07 2.72
N PRO A 5 -14.84 -6.08 3.60
CA PRO A 5 -14.64 -7.48 3.22
C PRO A 5 -15.59 -7.98 2.12
N GLU A 6 -16.87 -7.58 2.17
CA GLU A 6 -17.94 -7.99 1.26
C GLU A 6 -17.70 -7.54 -0.21
N TYR A 7 -16.77 -6.61 -0.41
CA TYR A 7 -16.42 -6.02 -1.69
C TYR A 7 -14.96 -6.31 -2.11
N GLN A 8 -14.21 -7.05 -1.31
CA GLN A 8 -12.87 -7.51 -1.68
C GLN A 8 -12.92 -8.57 -2.80
N GLY A 9 -11.82 -8.73 -3.54
CA GLY A 9 -11.74 -9.68 -4.67
C GLY A 9 -12.48 -9.23 -5.94
N LYS A 10 -13.29 -8.17 -5.88
CA LYS A 10 -14.07 -7.64 -7.03
C LYS A 10 -13.33 -6.60 -7.88
N GLY A 11 -12.01 -6.46 -7.71
CA GLY A 11 -11.19 -5.48 -8.45
C GLY A 11 -11.35 -4.01 -8.01
N ILE A 12 -12.19 -3.71 -7.03
CA ILE A 12 -12.46 -2.32 -6.57
C ILE A 12 -11.19 -1.59 -6.13
N GLY A 13 -10.32 -2.25 -5.36
CA GLY A 13 -9.05 -1.65 -4.95
C GLY A 13 -8.16 -1.26 -6.13
N LYS A 14 -8.14 -2.07 -7.20
CA LYS A 14 -7.41 -1.75 -8.43
C LYS A 14 -8.01 -0.52 -9.11
N ILE A 15 -9.34 -0.47 -9.24
CA ILE A 15 -10.04 0.68 -9.84
C ILE A 15 -9.71 1.97 -9.10
N ILE A 16 -9.73 1.95 -7.76
CA ILE A 16 -9.40 3.12 -6.95
C ILE A 16 -7.97 3.60 -7.23
N VAL A 17 -6.97 2.69 -7.17
CA VAL A 17 -5.57 3.05 -7.37
C VAL A 17 -5.32 3.52 -8.81
N ASP A 18 -5.84 2.80 -9.81
CA ASP A 18 -5.69 3.18 -11.22
C ASP A 18 -6.29 4.55 -11.52
N THR A 19 -7.46 4.86 -10.94
CA THR A 19 -8.08 6.19 -11.07
C THR A 19 -7.20 7.26 -10.45
N ILE A 20 -6.68 7.06 -9.24
CA ILE A 20 -5.77 8.02 -8.60
C ILE A 20 -4.55 8.24 -9.49
N LEU A 21 -3.85 7.19 -9.91
CA LEU A 21 -2.64 7.31 -10.73
C LEU A 21 -2.89 8.04 -12.06
N LYS A 22 -4.04 7.82 -12.69
CA LYS A 22 -4.42 8.54 -13.92
C LYS A 22 -4.67 10.04 -13.69
N THR A 23 -5.09 10.43 -12.49
CA THR A 23 -5.38 11.85 -12.16
C THR A 23 -4.14 12.65 -11.78
N ILE A 24 -3.05 11.97 -11.39
CA ILE A 24 -1.79 12.61 -10.96
C ILE A 24 -0.56 12.02 -11.68
N PRO A 25 -0.54 11.95 -13.03
CA PRO A 25 0.55 11.31 -13.78
C PRO A 25 1.92 11.98 -13.58
N GLN A 26 1.94 13.23 -13.15
CA GLN A 26 3.15 14.02 -12.90
C GLN A 26 3.72 13.87 -11.47
N CYS A 27 3.08 13.08 -10.61
CA CYS A 27 3.49 12.93 -9.21
C CYS A 27 4.20 11.61 -8.95
N ASN A 28 5.21 11.65 -8.09
CA ASN A 28 5.72 10.44 -7.46
C ASN A 28 4.73 9.97 -6.38
N VAL A 29 4.42 8.68 -6.35
CA VAL A 29 3.50 8.09 -5.36
C VAL A 29 4.27 7.10 -4.50
N ILE A 30 4.28 7.35 -3.19
CA ILE A 30 4.87 6.47 -2.19
C ILE A 30 3.74 5.98 -1.28
N LEU A 31 3.77 4.69 -0.95
CA LEU A 31 2.85 4.08 0.00
C LEU A 31 3.59 3.07 0.88
N TYR A 32 3.08 2.85 2.08
CA TYR A 32 3.42 1.69 2.89
C TYR A 32 2.23 0.73 2.85
N ALA A 33 2.49 -0.52 2.47
CA ALA A 33 1.47 -1.55 2.35
C ALA A 33 1.28 -2.25 3.69
N ALA A 34 0.06 -2.74 3.94
CA ALA A 34 -0.13 -3.71 5.01
C ALA A 34 0.65 -5.01 4.68
N PRO A 35 1.19 -5.72 5.68
CA PRO A 35 1.88 -6.99 5.48
C PRO A 35 1.04 -7.96 4.64
N GLY A 36 1.70 -8.61 3.67
CA GLY A 36 1.06 -9.54 2.74
C GLY A 36 0.19 -8.89 1.65
N LYS A 37 0.19 -7.55 1.52
CA LYS A 37 -0.53 -6.82 0.45
C LYS A 37 0.41 -6.17 -0.57
N ASP A 38 1.71 -6.34 -0.44
CA ASP A 38 2.72 -5.82 -1.37
C ASP A 38 2.55 -6.39 -2.78
N ALA A 39 2.30 -7.68 -2.93
CA ALA A 39 2.05 -8.33 -4.23
C ALA A 39 0.88 -7.71 -5.02
N PHE A 40 -0.11 -7.11 -4.34
CA PHE A 40 -1.18 -6.38 -5.01
C PHE A 40 -0.66 -5.10 -5.68
N TYR A 41 0.13 -4.31 -4.95
CA TYR A 41 0.68 -3.05 -5.47
C TYR A 41 1.82 -3.30 -6.49
N GLU A 42 2.59 -4.38 -6.35
CA GLU A 42 3.60 -4.79 -7.34
C GLU A 42 2.98 -5.01 -8.73
N LYS A 43 1.77 -5.61 -8.79
CA LYS A 43 1.02 -5.78 -10.05
C LYS A 43 0.56 -4.45 -10.67
N LEU A 44 0.53 -3.38 -9.89
CA LEU A 44 0.18 -2.02 -10.35
C LEU A 44 1.41 -1.17 -10.67
N GLY A 45 2.61 -1.76 -10.66
CA GLY A 45 3.86 -1.09 -11.03
C GLY A 45 4.62 -0.47 -9.86
N PHE A 46 4.11 -0.56 -8.62
CA PHE A 46 4.87 -0.15 -7.44
C PHE A 46 6.03 -1.11 -7.17
N ARG A 47 7.09 -0.61 -6.53
CA ARG A 47 8.27 -1.39 -6.14
C ARG A 47 8.62 -1.10 -4.68
N ARG A 48 9.17 -2.10 -3.99
CA ARG A 48 9.71 -1.92 -2.63
C ARG A 48 10.83 -0.89 -2.65
N MET A 49 10.77 0.07 -1.73
CA MET A 49 11.84 1.05 -1.53
C MET A 49 12.95 0.43 -0.68
N LYS A 50 14.20 0.51 -1.14
CA LYS A 50 15.37 0.04 -0.39
C LYS A 50 15.74 0.96 0.78
N THR A 51 15.29 2.21 0.72
CA THR A 51 15.66 3.28 1.66
C THR A 51 14.43 3.82 2.41
N GLY A 52 13.32 3.08 2.39
CA GLY A 52 12.12 3.45 3.14
C GLY A 52 12.34 3.24 4.63
N MET A 53 12.05 4.25 5.44
CA MET A 53 12.14 4.21 6.90
C MET A 53 10.80 4.66 7.48
N ALA A 54 10.37 4.06 8.58
CA ALA A 54 9.13 4.45 9.26
C ALA A 54 9.41 4.76 10.74
N LEU A 55 8.76 5.81 11.25
CA LEU A 55 8.76 6.17 12.67
C LEU A 55 7.32 6.20 13.15
N PHE A 56 6.91 5.15 13.87
CA PHE A 56 5.55 5.02 14.39
C PHE A 56 5.44 5.50 15.84
N LEU A 57 4.31 6.12 16.19
CA LEU A 57 4.00 6.52 17.57
C LEU A 57 3.95 5.34 18.54
N ASN A 58 3.46 4.19 18.07
CA ASN A 58 3.53 2.92 18.79
C ASN A 58 4.36 1.95 17.97
N SER A 59 5.69 2.05 18.09
CA SER A 59 6.65 1.26 17.34
C SER A 59 6.53 -0.24 17.62
N GLU A 60 6.40 -0.63 18.89
CA GLU A 60 6.27 -2.03 19.33
C GLU A 60 5.09 -2.73 18.64
N ARG A 61 3.90 -2.14 18.70
CA ARG A 61 2.70 -2.70 18.06
C ARG A 61 2.83 -2.80 16.54
N MET A 62 3.56 -1.89 15.91
CA MET A 62 3.72 -1.88 14.45
C MET A 62 4.77 -2.89 13.99
N GLN A 63 5.81 -3.12 14.80
CA GLN A 63 6.77 -4.21 14.61
C GLN A 63 6.09 -5.58 14.77
N GLU A 64 5.29 -5.78 15.83
CA GLU A 64 4.49 -7.01 16.02
C GLU A 64 3.58 -7.32 14.82
N LYS A 65 3.04 -6.26 14.20
CA LYS A 65 2.21 -6.37 13.01
C LYS A 65 3.00 -6.56 11.71
N GLY A 66 4.33 -6.47 11.74
CA GLY A 66 5.21 -6.68 10.58
C GLY A 66 5.32 -5.47 9.64
N PHE A 67 5.15 -4.24 10.14
CA PHE A 67 5.32 -3.01 9.34
C PHE A 67 6.77 -2.49 9.31
N THR A 68 7.57 -2.87 10.30
CA THR A 68 9.00 -2.56 10.43
C THR A 68 9.74 -3.81 10.95
N ASP A 69 11.03 -3.90 10.65
CA ASP A 69 11.94 -4.91 11.20
C ASP A 69 12.06 -4.79 12.73
#